data_AF-A0A5B1R5D4-F1
#
_entry.id   AF-A0A5B1R5D4-F1
#
_cell.length_a   1.000
_cell.length_b   1.000
_cell.length_c   1.000
_cell.angle_alpha   90.00
_cell.angle_beta   90.00
_cell.angle_gamma   90.00
#
_symmetry.space_group_name_H-M   'P 1'
#
loop_
_entity.id
_entity.type
_entity.pdbx_description
1 polymer ?
#
loop_
_entity_poly.entity_id
_entity_poly.type
_entity_poly.pdbx_seq_one_letter_code
_entity_poly.pdbx_strand_id
1 'polypeptide(L)'
;MDSRSPVFQKPSSSRTTWSEPRCEQLRQQDRAVAAEFEAVNKQYFSGAMPSDQYHGLFKYYMAKISTLSDELDEELRKDTPSFEQTAMDWGCAANEEEAKKLWLNLMKQQDFSVRSCRSGFTYRRDPRGH
;
A
#
# COMPACT_ATOMS: atom_id res chain seq x y z
N MET A 1 -11.60 -5.98 53.55
CA MET A 1 -10.53 -5.23 52.87
C MET A 1 -10.66 -5.56 51.40
N ASP A 2 -11.53 -4.84 50.71
CA ASP A 2 -11.83 -5.07 49.30
C ASP A 2 -11.32 -3.87 48.50
N SER A 3 -10.30 -4.08 47.68
CA SER A 3 -9.88 -3.07 46.69
C SER A 3 -9.24 -3.72 45.48
N ARG A 4 -10.15 -4.13 44.57
CA ARG A 4 -10.15 -3.90 43.13
C ARG A 4 -8.91 -4.34 42.33
N SER A 5 -9.04 -5.52 41.74
CA SER A 5 -8.34 -5.92 40.53
C SER A 5 -8.47 -4.85 39.43
N PRO A 6 -7.43 -4.59 38.62
CA PRO A 6 -7.54 -3.69 37.49
C PRO A 6 -8.53 -4.28 36.47
N VAL A 7 -9.61 -3.55 36.24
CA VAL A 7 -10.55 -3.80 35.15
C VAL A 7 -9.77 -3.63 33.86
N PHE A 8 -9.52 -4.73 33.14
CA PHE A 8 -9.16 -4.67 31.74
C PHE A 8 -10.29 -3.94 31.01
N GLN A 9 -10.05 -2.68 30.68
CA GLN A 9 -10.92 -1.94 29.78
C GLN A 9 -10.88 -2.66 28.43
N LYS A 10 -11.94 -3.41 28.17
CA LYS A 10 -12.26 -3.95 26.86
C LYS A 10 -12.27 -2.77 25.88
N PRO A 11 -11.51 -2.77 24.77
CA PRO A 11 -11.52 -1.66 23.84
C PRO A 11 -12.96 -1.45 23.33
N SER A 12 -13.57 -0.37 23.80
CA SER A 12 -14.91 0.05 23.46
C SER A 12 -14.87 0.86 22.17
N SER A 13 -14.97 0.17 21.06
CA SER A 13 -15.81 0.54 19.92
C SER A 13 -15.45 -0.42 18.80
N SER A 14 -16.43 -1.12 18.26
CA SER A 14 -16.34 -1.59 16.89
C SER A 14 -16.09 -0.33 16.05
N ARG A 15 -14.83 -0.11 15.65
CA ARG A 15 -14.49 0.82 14.57
C ARG A 15 -15.23 0.28 13.35
N THR A 16 -16.48 0.67 13.17
CA THR A 16 -17.17 0.53 11.90
C THR A 16 -16.42 1.46 10.96
N THR A 17 -15.43 0.93 10.26
CA THR A 17 -14.70 1.57 9.18
C THR A 17 -15.72 1.95 8.12
N TRP A 18 -16.17 3.20 8.12
CA TRP A 18 -17.14 3.74 7.17
C TRP A 18 -16.65 3.61 5.71
N SER A 19 -15.36 3.34 5.54
CA SER A 19 -14.64 3.05 4.31
C SER A 19 -14.83 1.63 3.77
N GLU A 20 -15.23 0.65 4.58
CA GLU A 20 -15.24 -0.76 4.16
C GLU A 20 -16.15 -1.03 2.95
N PRO A 21 -17.39 -0.49 2.87
CA PRO A 21 -18.24 -0.67 1.70
C PRO A 21 -17.68 0.02 0.44
N ARG A 22 -17.06 1.19 0.60
CA ARG A 22 -16.52 1.97 -0.53
C ARG A 22 -15.21 1.37 -1.04
N CYS A 23 -14.32 0.97 -0.15
CA CYS A 23 -13.10 0.23 -0.49
C CYS A 23 -13.46 -1.08 -1.20
N GLU A 24 -14.45 -1.82 -0.71
CA GLU A 24 -14.87 -3.06 -1.36
C GLU A 24 -15.46 -2.79 -2.75
N GLN A 25 -16.27 -1.74 -2.91
CA GLN A 25 -16.76 -1.32 -4.22
C GLN A 25 -15.62 -0.96 -5.19
N LEU A 26 -14.62 -0.19 -4.74
CA LEU A 26 -13.45 0.18 -5.54
C LEU A 26 -12.62 -1.06 -5.93
N ARG A 27 -12.44 -2.02 -5.02
CA ARG A 27 -11.78 -3.31 -5.30
C ARG A 27 -12.55 -4.12 -6.34
N GLN A 28 -13.87 -4.13 -6.28
CA GLN A 28 -14.70 -4.82 -7.28
C GLN A 28 -14.60 -4.15 -8.65
N GLN A 29 -14.58 -2.82 -8.70
CA GLN A 29 -14.36 -2.07 -9.94
C GLN A 29 -12.98 -2.35 -10.54
N ASP A 30 -11.92 -2.33 -9.72
CA ASP A 30 -10.56 -2.65 -10.17
C ASP A 30 -10.48 -4.05 -10.79
N ARG A 31 -11.06 -5.06 -10.13
CA ARG A 31 -11.14 -6.43 -10.66
C ARG A 31 -11.92 -6.51 -11.98
N ALA A 32 -13.03 -5.78 -12.10
CA ALA A 32 -13.81 -5.75 -13.34
C ALA A 32 -13.00 -5.13 -14.49
N VAL A 33 -12.32 -4.01 -14.22
CA VAL A 33 -11.46 -3.34 -15.19
C VAL A 33 -10.28 -4.22 -15.60
N ALA A 34 -9.66 -4.94 -14.66
CA ALA A 34 -8.59 -5.89 -14.94
C ALA A 34 -9.08 -7.06 -15.82
N ALA A 35 -10.28 -7.60 -15.54
CA ALA A 35 -10.86 -8.68 -16.34
C ALA A 35 -11.21 -8.23 -17.77
N GLU A 36 -11.75 -7.02 -17.94
CA GLU A 36 -11.98 -6.43 -19.26
C GLU A 36 -10.67 -6.24 -20.02
N PHE A 37 -9.64 -5.71 -19.36
CA PHE A 37 -8.33 -5.51 -19.97
C PHE A 37 -7.67 -6.85 -20.36
N GLU A 38 -7.83 -7.90 -19.56
CA GLU A 38 -7.38 -9.25 -19.91
C GLU A 38 -8.10 -9.78 -21.16
N ALA A 39 -9.40 -9.52 -21.32
CA ALA A 39 -10.13 -9.89 -22.52
C ALA A 39 -9.62 -9.14 -23.76
N VAL A 40 -9.31 -7.85 -23.63
CA VAL A 40 -8.68 -7.04 -24.70
C VAL A 40 -7.31 -7.60 -25.08
N ASN A 41 -6.47 -7.93 -24.09
CA ASN A 41 -5.18 -8.58 -24.32
C ASN A 41 -5.35 -9.90 -25.09
N LYS A 42 -6.30 -10.74 -24.67
CA LYS A 42 -6.60 -12.00 -25.36
C LYS A 42 -7.00 -11.78 -26.82
N GLN A 43 -7.85 -10.81 -27.11
CA GLN A 43 -8.26 -10.48 -28.49
C GLN A 43 -7.10 -9.98 -29.35
N TYR A 44 -6.21 -9.17 -28.77
CA TYR A 44 -5.01 -8.71 -29.47
C TYR A 44 -4.04 -9.86 -29.76
N PHE A 45 -3.71 -10.67 -28.75
CA PHE A 45 -2.79 -11.81 -28.92
C PHE A 45 -3.37 -12.93 -29.79
N SER A 46 -4.70 -13.05 -29.89
CA SER A 46 -5.34 -13.97 -30.85
C SER A 46 -5.38 -13.42 -32.28
N GLY A 47 -4.90 -12.19 -32.51
CA GLY A 47 -4.96 -11.51 -33.82
C GLY A 47 -6.36 -11.05 -34.22
N ALA A 48 -7.34 -11.08 -33.30
CA ALA A 48 -8.71 -10.65 -33.54
C ALA A 48 -8.89 -9.13 -33.46
N MET A 49 -7.87 -8.41 -32.95
CA MET A 49 -7.86 -6.97 -32.79
C MET A 49 -6.60 -6.36 -33.43
N PRO A 50 -6.72 -5.32 -34.25
CA PRO A 50 -5.58 -4.62 -34.80
C PRO A 50 -4.86 -3.75 -33.76
N SER A 51 -3.57 -3.50 -33.99
CA SER A 51 -2.64 -2.91 -33.02
C SER A 51 -2.99 -1.47 -32.61
N ASP A 52 -3.54 -0.69 -33.54
CA ASP A 52 -4.02 0.67 -33.31
C ASP A 52 -5.18 0.72 -32.31
N GLN A 53 -6.16 -0.17 -32.48
CA GLN A 53 -7.29 -0.30 -31.55
C GLN A 53 -6.82 -0.79 -30.18
N TYR A 54 -5.92 -1.78 -30.15
CA TYR A 54 -5.33 -2.27 -28.92
C TYR A 54 -4.60 -1.15 -28.15
N HIS A 55 -3.79 -0.34 -28.83
CA HIS A 55 -3.02 0.71 -28.18
C HIS A 55 -3.91 1.81 -27.56
N GLY A 56 -5.04 2.14 -28.22
CA GLY A 56 -6.06 3.03 -27.67
C GLY A 56 -6.69 2.47 -26.39
N LEU A 57 -7.13 1.21 -26.44
CA LEU A 57 -7.73 0.53 -25.28
C LEU A 57 -6.72 0.35 -24.14
N PHE A 58 -5.47 -0.01 -24.45
CA PHE A 58 -4.40 -0.13 -23.47
C PHE A 58 -4.22 1.15 -22.65
N LYS A 59 -4.13 2.31 -23.33
CA LYS A 59 -4.02 3.61 -22.65
C LYS A 59 -5.23 3.91 -21.77
N TYR A 60 -6.43 3.63 -22.27
CA TYR A 60 -7.67 3.82 -21.53
C TYR A 60 -7.70 2.97 -20.25
N TYR A 61 -7.42 1.68 -20.36
CA TYR A 61 -7.43 0.76 -19.22
C TYR A 61 -6.35 1.08 -18.19
N MET A 62 -5.12 1.41 -18.63
CA MET A 62 -4.05 1.83 -17.73
C MET A 62 -4.40 3.11 -16.96
N ALA A 63 -5.02 4.10 -17.63
CA ALA A 63 -5.47 5.32 -16.96
C ALA A 63 -6.56 5.00 -15.92
N LYS A 64 -7.53 4.14 -16.26
CA LYS A 64 -8.63 3.75 -15.36
C LYS A 64 -8.14 2.99 -14.13
N ILE A 65 -7.19 2.06 -14.29
CA ILE A 65 -6.55 1.33 -13.17
C ILE A 65 -5.78 2.31 -12.27
N SER A 66 -5.04 3.26 -12.85
CA SER A 66 -4.34 4.29 -12.08
C SER A 66 -5.30 5.10 -11.23
N THR A 67 -6.40 5.59 -11.82
CA THR A 67 -7.41 6.37 -11.08
C THR A 67 -8.05 5.56 -9.96
N LEU A 68 -8.40 4.30 -10.20
CA LEU A 68 -8.96 3.43 -9.16
C LEU A 68 -7.97 3.15 -8.03
N SER A 69 -6.68 3.04 -8.35
CA SER A 69 -5.62 2.87 -7.36
C SER A 69 -5.48 4.12 -6.49
N ASP A 70 -5.46 5.31 -7.10
CA ASP A 70 -5.39 6.59 -6.38
C ASP A 70 -6.62 6.78 -5.46
N GLU A 71 -7.82 6.43 -5.93
CA GLU A 71 -9.04 6.50 -5.13
C GLU A 71 -9.02 5.52 -3.96
N LEU A 72 -8.49 4.33 -4.17
CA LEU A 72 -8.37 3.31 -3.13
C LEU A 72 -7.34 3.71 -2.07
N ASP A 73 -6.22 4.32 -2.48
CA ASP A 73 -5.22 4.87 -1.58
C ASP A 73 -5.79 6.03 -0.75
N GLU A 74 -6.58 6.93 -1.35
CA GLU A 74 -7.27 8.00 -0.64
C GLU A 74 -8.28 7.48 0.39
N GLU A 75 -9.06 6.44 0.05
CA GLU A 75 -9.99 5.82 0.99
C GLU A 75 -9.28 5.06 2.11
N LEU A 76 -8.17 4.39 1.82
CA LEU A 76 -7.34 3.76 2.84
C LEU A 76 -6.71 4.80 3.76
N ARG A 77 -6.28 5.95 3.24
CA ARG A 77 -5.67 7.02 4.03
C ARG A 77 -6.65 7.66 5.02
N LYS A 78 -7.96 7.65 4.71
CA LYS A 78 -9.01 8.15 5.62
C LYS A 78 -9.19 7.27 6.85
N ASP A 79 -9.00 5.97 6.69
CA ASP A 79 -9.27 4.98 7.75
C ASP A 79 -8.00 4.47 8.44
N THR A 80 -6.83 4.66 7.82
CA THR A 80 -5.56 4.26 8.42
C THR A 80 -5.19 5.27 9.52
N PRO A 81 -5.09 4.84 10.80
CA PRO A 81 -4.57 5.71 11.84
C PRO A 81 -3.15 6.15 11.46
N SER A 82 -2.78 7.39 11.78
CA SER A 82 -1.41 7.85 11.51
C SER A 82 -0.40 6.92 12.21
N PHE A 83 0.84 6.89 11.72
CA PHE A 83 1.88 6.07 12.36
C PHE A 83 2.02 6.43 13.84
N GLU A 84 1.90 7.72 14.18
CA GLU A 84 1.95 8.19 15.57
C GLU A 84 0.78 7.64 16.39
N GLN A 85 -0.43 7.67 15.84
CA GLN A 85 -1.63 7.10 16.46
C GLN A 85 -1.47 5.59 16.68
N THR A 86 -0.93 4.88 15.69
CA THR A 86 -0.70 3.43 15.75
C THR A 86 0.38 3.08 16.78
N ALA A 87 1.46 3.86 16.85
CA ALA A 87 2.53 3.67 17.83
C ALA A 87 2.04 3.90 19.26
N MET A 88 1.13 4.86 19.47
CA MET A 88 0.46 5.06 20.76
C MET A 88 -0.52 3.92 21.06
N ASP A 89 -1.34 3.50 20.10
CA ASP A 89 -2.31 2.40 20.25
C ASP A 89 -1.63 1.05 20.59
N TRP A 90 -0.42 0.82 20.07
CA TRP A 90 0.38 -0.38 20.38
C TRP A 90 1.23 -0.25 21.66
N GLY A 91 1.20 0.91 22.32
CA GLY A 91 2.00 1.18 23.52
C GLY A 91 3.50 1.33 23.25
N CYS A 92 3.89 1.53 21.99
CA CYS A 92 5.28 1.79 21.60
C CYS A 92 5.71 3.24 21.90
N ALA A 93 4.76 4.16 22.05
CA ALA A 93 4.98 5.54 22.44
C ALA A 93 3.94 5.97 23.48
N ALA A 94 4.37 6.66 24.54
CA ALA A 94 3.45 7.13 25.59
C ALA A 94 2.77 8.46 25.21
N ASN A 95 3.31 9.18 24.23
CA ASN A 95 2.78 10.46 23.75
C ASN A 95 3.21 10.74 22.29
N GLU A 96 2.62 11.77 21.70
CA GLU A 96 2.81 12.14 20.29
C GLU A 96 4.27 12.55 19.97
N GLU A 97 5.00 13.15 20.91
CA GLU A 97 6.41 13.51 20.71
C GLU A 97 7.33 12.29 20.58
N GLU A 98 7.12 11.27 21.42
CA GLU A 98 7.84 10.00 21.32
C GLU A 98 7.51 9.27 20.03
N ALA A 99 6.24 9.28 19.62
CA ALA A 99 5.78 8.66 18.40
C ALA A 99 6.42 9.32 17.15
N LYS A 100 6.49 10.66 17.12
CA LYS A 100 7.19 11.43 16.06
C LYS A 100 8.68 11.12 16.01
N LYS A 101 9.36 11.01 17.17
CA LYS A 101 10.77 10.62 17.23
C LYS A 101 11.00 9.21 16.70
N LEU A 102 10.10 8.28 17.02
CA LEU A 102 10.14 6.90 16.54
C LEU A 102 10.02 6.85 15.01
N TRP A 103 9.06 7.59 14.44
CA TRP A 103 8.86 7.71 12.99
C TRP A 103 10.08 8.29 12.27
N LEU A 104 10.62 9.40 12.78
CA LEU A 104 11.83 10.04 12.24
C LEU A 104 13.04 9.09 12.24
N ASN A 105 13.19 8.26 13.26
CA ASN A 105 14.27 7.28 13.34
C ASN A 105 14.08 6.13 12.33
N LEU A 106 12.86 5.64 12.15
CA LEU A 106 12.51 4.64 11.15
C LEU A 106 12.80 5.14 9.73
N MET A 107 12.36 6.36 9.39
CA MET A 107 12.64 6.97 8.09
C MET A 107 14.14 7.13 7.84
N LYS A 108 14.91 7.56 8.86
CA LYS A 108 16.38 7.64 8.77
C LYS A 108 17.03 6.28 8.52
N GLN A 109 16.53 5.20 9.14
CA GLN A 109 17.03 3.84 8.89
C GLN A 109 16.69 3.35 7.49
N GLN A 110 15.49 3.64 6.99
CA GLN A 110 15.07 3.26 5.64
C GLN A 110 15.91 3.97 4.58
N ASP A 111 16.16 5.28 4.73
CA ASP A 111 17.06 6.05 3.86
C ASP A 111 18.49 5.49 3.87
N PHE A 112 18.97 5.01 5.02
CA PHE A 112 20.27 4.37 5.14
C PHE A 112 20.29 3.03 4.38
N SER A 113 19.22 2.23 4.48
CA SER A 113 19.11 0.94 3.78
C SER A 113 19.06 1.12 2.25
N VAL A 114 18.33 2.12 1.75
CA VAL A 114 18.22 2.42 0.31
C VAL A 114 19.56 2.91 -0.25
N ARG A 115 20.30 3.72 0.52
CA ARG A 115 21.66 4.15 0.15
C ARG A 115 22.65 2.99 0.15
N SER A 116 22.56 2.06 1.11
CA SER A 116 23.40 0.86 1.16
C SER A 116 23.10 -0.13 0.02
N CYS A 117 21.84 -0.30 -0.39
CA CYS A 117 21.50 -1.14 -1.55
C CYS A 117 22.02 -0.56 -2.87
N ARG A 118 22.19 0.76 -2.96
CA ARG A 118 22.81 1.43 -4.12
C ARG A 118 24.34 1.33 -4.15
N SER A 119 25.01 1.07 -3.02
CA SER A 119 26.47 0.90 -2.97
C SER A 119 26.94 -0.54 -3.23
N GLY A 120 26.03 -1.51 -3.40
CA GLY A 120 26.36 -2.93 -3.59
C GLY A 120 26.65 -3.37 -5.02
N PHE A 121 26.58 -2.48 -6.02
CA PHE A 121 26.61 -2.86 -7.44
C PHE A 121 27.95 -2.61 -8.17
N THR A 122 29.10 -2.70 -7.50
CA THR A 122 30.41 -2.47 -8.16
C THR A 122 31.52 -3.50 -7.87
N TYR A 123 31.21 -4.78 -7.70
CA TYR A 123 32.23 -5.84 -7.87
C TYR A 123 31.71 -7.05 -8.65
N ARG A 124 31.64 -6.90 -9.98
CA ARG A 124 31.87 -7.99 -10.93
C ARG A 124 33.08 -7.62 -11.79
N ARG A 125 34.20 -8.30 -11.55
CA ARG A 125 35.37 -8.54 -12.43
C ARG A 125 36.30 -9.47 -11.63
N ASP A 126 36.79 -10.63 -12.04
CA ASP A 126 36.71 -11.48 -13.24
C ASP A 126 37.36 -12.82 -12.80
N PRO A 127 36.83 -14.03 -13.07
CA PRO A 127 37.42 -15.29 -12.58
C PRO A 127 38.69 -15.76 -13.33
N ARG A 128 39.30 -14.95 -14.19
CA ARG A 128 40.57 -15.29 -14.85
C ARG A 128 41.69 -14.33 -14.47
N GLY A 129 42.19 -14.47 -13.24
CA GLY A 129 43.55 -14.04 -12.90
C GLY A 129 44.55 -15.01 -13.52
N HIS A 130 45.45 -14.47 -14.33
CA HIS A 130 46.68 -15.14 -14.78
C HIS A 130 47.62 -15.46 -13.61
#